data_AF-A0A8B6XII4-F1
#
_entry.id   AF-A0A8B6XII4-F1
#
_cell.length_a   1.000
_cell.length_b   1.000
_cell.length_c   1.000
_cell.angle_alpha   90.00
_cell.angle_beta   90.00
_cell.angle_gamma   90.00
#
_symmetry.space_group_name_H-M   'P 1'
#
loop_
_entity.id
_entity.type
_entity.pdbx_description
1 polymer ?
#
loop_
_entity_poly.entity_id
_entity_poly.type
_entity_poly.pdbx_seq_one_letter_code
_entity_poly.pdbx_strand_id
1 'polypeptide(L)'
;MKLSDLCKDASPMLNQTPVFDPRDVKIHKDKLYEKLFEETGNIEFDVFVQQSLEIISHAFLIILERQAIDQLPGGKYWNSDDRIQKAAENVPTTNKASESDFAILDLLIRTKPNAKIQTIQAYTMWYRNKTLDWLDAKSEEEHYILIGKASNSVKKMKLKYKERQVELISKKSSILIVKQQLKPDTEKKALLKKANIVNELIQLKSMKQKINLQNLKMIL
;
A
#
# COMPACT_ATOMS: atom_id res chain seq x y z
N MET A 1 -18.51 8.66 19.17
CA MET A 1 -19.31 7.88 18.19
C MET A 1 -18.34 6.95 17.46
N LYS A 2 -18.64 5.64 17.32
CA LYS A 2 -17.77 4.73 16.56
C LYS A 2 -18.24 4.63 15.11
N LEU A 3 -17.30 4.45 14.17
CA LEU A 3 -17.62 4.26 12.75
C LEU A 3 -18.50 3.02 12.51
N SER A 4 -18.35 1.98 13.33
CA SER A 4 -19.19 0.77 13.30
C SER A 4 -20.67 1.06 13.59
N ASP A 5 -20.95 2.08 14.39
CA ASP A 5 -22.31 2.43 14.81
C ASP A 5 -23.01 3.22 13.69
N LEU A 6 -22.25 4.06 12.97
CA LEU A 6 -22.69 4.82 11.79
C LEU A 6 -23.04 3.96 10.57
N CYS A 7 -22.55 2.73 10.53
CA CYS A 7 -22.95 1.76 9.49
C CYS A 7 -24.38 1.25 9.68
N LYS A 8 -24.92 1.37 10.90
CA LYS A 8 -26.25 0.87 11.27
C LYS A 8 -27.28 1.97 11.39
N ASP A 9 -26.84 3.14 11.86
CA ASP A 9 -27.68 4.32 12.00
C ASP A 9 -26.82 5.58 11.86
N ALA A 10 -27.02 6.31 10.77
CA ALA A 10 -26.36 7.60 10.54
C ALA A 10 -27.20 8.81 10.97
N SER A 11 -28.39 8.62 11.58
CA SER A 11 -29.22 9.71 12.11
C SER A 11 -28.45 10.70 13.02
N PRO A 12 -27.51 10.25 13.89
CA PRO A 12 -26.73 11.17 14.71
C PRO A 12 -25.85 12.14 13.90
N MET A 13 -25.43 11.76 12.69
CA MET A 13 -24.67 12.64 11.80
C MET A 13 -25.55 13.72 11.18
N LEU A 14 -26.86 13.53 11.04
CA LEU A 14 -27.75 14.58 10.56
C LEU A 14 -28.07 15.59 11.68
N ASN A 15 -28.03 15.14 12.94
CA ASN A 15 -28.22 15.97 14.13
C ASN A 15 -26.97 16.76 14.55
N GLN A 16 -26.14 17.17 13.59
CA GLN A 16 -24.93 18.00 13.79
C GLN A 16 -23.88 17.43 14.75
N THR A 17 -23.89 16.12 15.01
CA THR A 17 -22.84 15.49 15.83
C THR A 17 -21.66 15.15 14.91
N PRO A 18 -20.51 15.82 15.02
CA PRO A 18 -19.36 15.52 14.18
C PRO A 18 -18.79 14.14 14.52
N VAL A 19 -18.36 13.40 13.50
CA VAL A 19 -17.73 12.08 13.64
C VAL A 19 -16.40 12.16 14.41
N PHE A 20 -15.66 13.25 14.21
CA PHE A 20 -14.41 13.53 14.87
C PHE A 20 -14.59 14.62 15.91
N ASP A 21 -13.92 14.48 17.05
CA ASP A 21 -13.94 15.51 18.09
C ASP A 21 -13.32 16.81 17.53
N PRO A 22 -14.03 17.95 17.59
CA PRO A 22 -13.47 19.25 17.20
C PRO A 22 -12.19 19.63 17.94
N ARG A 23 -11.90 19.00 19.08
CA ARG A 23 -10.65 19.17 19.85
C ARG A 23 -9.46 18.47 19.19
N ASP A 24 -9.71 17.36 18.50
CA ASP A 24 -8.67 16.53 17.86
C ASP A 24 -8.41 16.96 16.41
N VAL A 25 -9.45 17.43 15.70
CA VAL A 25 -9.36 17.79 14.29
C VAL A 25 -10.07 19.11 14.03
N LYS A 26 -9.36 20.04 13.36
CA LYS A 26 -9.95 21.31 12.92
C LYS A 26 -10.96 21.03 11.79
N ILE A 27 -12.25 21.11 12.11
CA ILE A 27 -13.34 20.94 11.13
C ILE A 27 -13.40 22.18 10.23
N HIS A 28 -13.18 21.99 8.94
CA HIS A 28 -13.42 23.03 7.94
C HIS A 28 -14.90 22.99 7.53
N LYS A 29 -15.63 24.08 7.81
CA LYS A 29 -17.03 24.24 7.43
C LYS A 29 -17.08 24.99 6.10
N ASP A 30 -17.24 24.27 5.01
CA ASP A 30 -17.46 24.84 3.68
C ASP A 30 -18.95 24.89 3.35
N LYS A 31 -19.29 25.41 2.16
CA LYS A 31 -20.67 25.50 1.69
C LYS A 31 -21.37 24.14 1.60
N LEU A 32 -20.61 23.05 1.39
CA LEU A 32 -21.15 21.70 1.32
C LEU A 32 -21.49 21.19 2.72
N TYR A 33 -20.60 21.42 3.70
CA TYR A 33 -20.86 21.15 5.10
C TYR A 33 -22.16 21.85 5.53
N GLU A 34 -22.29 23.15 5.31
CA GLU A 34 -23.49 23.91 5.69
C GLU A 34 -24.77 23.34 5.07
N LYS A 35 -24.73 22.98 3.78
CA LYS A 35 -25.88 22.36 3.08
C LYS A 35 -26.23 20.96 3.58
N LEU A 36 -25.25 20.19 4.07
CA LEU A 36 -25.48 18.83 4.54
C LEU A 36 -26.26 18.81 5.88
N PHE A 37 -26.14 19.88 6.68
CA PHE A 37 -26.82 20.03 7.97
C PHE A 37 -27.94 21.08 7.94
N GLU A 38 -28.30 21.58 6.76
CA GLU A 38 -29.41 22.51 6.58
C GLU A 38 -30.74 21.77 6.75
N GLU A 39 -31.66 22.32 7.54
CA GLU A 39 -32.99 21.75 7.70
C GLU A 39 -33.80 21.93 6.42
N THR A 40 -33.83 20.90 5.57
CA THR A 40 -34.55 20.92 4.29
C THR A 40 -36.07 20.76 4.46
N GLY A 41 -36.55 20.29 5.61
CA GLY A 41 -37.97 20.01 5.87
C GLY A 41 -38.56 18.91 4.99
N ASN A 42 -37.72 18.19 4.25
CA ASN A 42 -38.10 17.14 3.31
C ASN A 42 -37.66 15.78 3.86
N ILE A 43 -38.61 15.10 4.49
CA ILE A 43 -38.40 13.80 5.14
C ILE A 43 -37.81 12.76 4.18
N GLU A 44 -38.26 12.75 2.91
CA GLU A 44 -37.78 11.78 1.92
C GLU A 44 -36.31 12.02 1.55
N PHE A 45 -35.92 13.30 1.42
CA PHE A 45 -34.54 13.68 1.18
C PHE A 45 -33.63 13.31 2.36
N ASP A 46 -34.06 13.59 3.59
CA ASP A 46 -33.31 13.29 4.81
C ASP A 46 -33.08 11.78 4.96
N VAL A 47 -34.09 10.96 4.64
CA VAL A 47 -33.97 9.49 4.61
C VAL A 47 -32.94 9.02 3.57
N PHE A 48 -32.95 9.59 2.35
CA PHE A 48 -31.96 9.21 1.33
C PHE A 48 -30.54 9.64 1.70
N VAL A 49 -30.37 10.80 2.34
CA VAL A 49 -29.07 11.27 2.82
C VAL A 49 -28.59 10.34 3.93
N GLN A 50 -29.44 9.96 4.88
CA GLN A 50 -29.10 9.01 5.93
C GLN A 50 -28.63 7.67 5.36
N GLN A 51 -29.41 7.07 4.44
CA GLN A 51 -29.05 5.81 3.79
C GLN A 51 -27.71 5.92 3.03
N SER A 52 -27.49 7.05 2.35
CA SER A 52 -26.23 7.29 1.64
C SER A 52 -25.04 7.36 2.61
N LEU A 53 -25.20 8.03 3.76
CA LEU A 53 -24.16 8.11 4.79
C LEU A 53 -23.86 6.74 5.43
N GLU A 54 -24.87 5.90 5.63
CA GLU A 54 -24.71 4.53 6.14
C GLU A 54 -23.89 3.67 5.17
N ILE A 55 -24.23 3.73 3.87
CA ILE A 55 -23.51 3.00 2.81
C ILE A 55 -22.05 3.47 2.72
N ILE A 56 -21.83 4.79 2.74
CA ILE A 56 -20.48 5.37 2.69
C ILE A 56 -19.67 4.94 3.92
N SER A 57 -20.26 5.01 5.11
CA SER A 57 -19.62 4.59 6.36
C SER A 57 -19.25 3.11 6.33
N HIS A 58 -20.13 2.26 5.77
CA HIS A 58 -19.87 0.84 5.61
C HIS A 58 -18.72 0.57 4.62
N ALA A 59 -18.68 1.28 3.50
CA ALA A 59 -17.58 1.18 2.56
C ALA A 59 -16.23 1.59 3.18
N PHE A 60 -16.21 2.68 3.96
CA PHE A 60 -15.03 3.09 4.71
C PHE A 60 -14.59 2.03 5.72
N LEU A 61 -15.52 1.46 6.48
CA LEU A 61 -15.22 0.41 7.44
C LEU A 61 -14.53 -0.79 6.77
N ILE A 62 -15.09 -1.28 5.65
CA ILE A 62 -14.51 -2.41 4.91
C ILE A 62 -13.10 -2.09 4.41
N ILE A 63 -12.88 -0.88 3.89
CA ILE A 63 -11.56 -0.47 3.40
C ILE A 63 -10.56 -0.44 4.54
N LEU A 64 -10.93 0.17 5.67
CA LEU A 64 -10.07 0.28 6.85
C LEU A 64 -9.75 -1.10 7.43
N GLU A 65 -10.73 -1.99 7.53
CA GLU A 65 -10.53 -3.36 8.00
C GLU A 65 -9.59 -4.15 7.10
N ARG A 66 -9.72 -4.00 5.78
CA ARG A 66 -8.82 -4.64 4.81
C ARG A 66 -7.40 -4.09 4.88
N GLN A 67 -7.25 -2.77 5.04
CA GLN A 67 -5.94 -2.12 5.10
C GLN A 67 -5.22 -2.40 6.42
N ALA A 68 -5.97 -2.49 7.52
CA ALA A 68 -5.45 -2.72 8.86
C ALA A 68 -5.54 -4.21 9.28
N ILE A 69 -5.76 -5.13 8.34
CA ILE A 69 -6.03 -6.55 8.64
C ILE A 69 -4.94 -7.19 9.50
N ASP A 70 -3.68 -6.79 9.31
CA ASP A 70 -2.57 -7.32 10.07
C ASP A 70 -2.48 -6.72 11.48
N GLN A 71 -3.06 -5.55 11.71
CA GLN A 71 -3.04 -4.81 12.98
C GLN A 71 -4.32 -4.96 13.79
N LEU A 72 -5.39 -5.54 13.22
CA LEU A 72 -6.67 -5.77 13.90
C LEU A 72 -6.69 -7.12 14.63
N PRO A 73 -7.66 -7.37 15.55
CA PRO A 73 -7.77 -8.63 16.27
C PRO A 73 -7.67 -9.87 15.37
N GLY A 74 -6.71 -10.75 15.65
CA GLY A 74 -6.42 -11.94 14.83
C GLY A 74 -5.44 -11.70 13.66
N GLY A 75 -5.03 -10.45 13.44
CA GLY A 75 -3.98 -10.05 12.52
C GLY A 75 -2.58 -10.41 13.01
N LYS A 76 -1.64 -10.48 12.07
CA LYS A 76 -0.25 -10.91 12.29
C LYS A 76 0.49 -10.10 13.38
N TYR A 77 0.15 -8.84 13.54
CA TYR A 77 0.79 -7.88 14.45
C TYR A 77 -0.10 -7.48 15.63
N TRP A 78 -1.30 -8.06 15.77
CA TRP A 78 -2.21 -7.75 16.88
C TRP A 78 -1.66 -8.16 18.25
N ASN A 79 -1.14 -9.38 18.35
CA ASN A 79 -0.42 -9.89 19.52
C ASN A 79 1.04 -10.10 19.12
N SER A 80 1.80 -9.01 18.99
CA SER A 80 3.23 -9.09 18.70
C SER A 80 4.00 -9.73 19.86
N ASP A 81 4.96 -10.59 19.54
CA ASP A 81 5.91 -11.16 20.51
C ASP A 81 6.70 -10.05 21.25
N ASP A 82 7.03 -10.26 22.52
CA ASP A 82 7.76 -9.31 23.39
C ASP A 82 9.05 -8.81 22.74
N ARG A 83 9.67 -9.64 21.90
CA ARG A 83 10.87 -9.29 21.13
C ARG A 83 10.61 -8.18 20.12
N ILE A 84 9.49 -8.25 19.41
CA ILE A 84 9.10 -7.24 18.41
C ILE A 84 8.72 -5.94 19.11
N GLN A 85 8.04 -6.04 20.25
CA GLN A 85 7.65 -4.88 21.05
C GLN A 85 8.88 -4.12 21.57
N LYS A 86 9.88 -4.81 22.14
CA LYS A 86 11.16 -4.21 22.55
C LYS A 86 11.96 -3.62 21.39
N ALA A 87 11.90 -4.24 20.21
CA ALA A 87 12.55 -3.69 19.02
C ALA A 87 11.84 -2.40 18.54
N ALA A 88 10.51 -2.37 18.62
CA ALA A 88 9.69 -1.24 18.21
C ALA A 88 9.75 -0.05 19.20
N GLU A 89 10.01 -0.28 20.49
CA GLU A 89 10.18 0.78 21.51
C GLU A 89 11.25 1.81 21.12
N ASN A 90 12.29 1.39 20.41
CA ASN A 90 13.38 2.26 19.97
C ASN A 90 13.10 2.95 18.63
N VAL A 91 12.00 2.62 17.96
CA VAL A 91 11.62 3.21 16.68
C VAL A 91 10.82 4.50 16.94
N PRO A 92 11.18 5.62 16.31
CA PRO A 92 10.40 6.85 16.41
C PRO A 92 8.95 6.60 15.99
N THR A 93 7.98 7.06 16.78
CA THR A 93 6.54 6.93 16.50
C THR A 93 6.14 7.59 15.16
N THR A 94 6.91 8.60 14.73
CA THR A 94 6.70 9.31 13.46
C THR A 94 7.77 8.95 12.44
N ASN A 95 7.35 8.63 11.23
CA ASN A 95 8.20 8.35 10.05
C ASN A 95 8.84 9.61 9.41
N LYS A 96 8.77 10.77 10.09
CA LYS A 96 9.23 12.08 9.58
C LYS A 96 10.67 12.06 9.07
N ALA A 97 11.56 11.33 9.75
CA ALA A 97 12.95 11.20 9.33
C ALA A 97 13.07 10.53 7.95
N SER A 98 12.44 9.37 7.78
CA SER A 98 12.44 8.66 6.50
C SER A 98 11.76 9.45 5.39
N GLU A 99 10.62 10.10 5.67
CA GLU A 99 9.94 10.92 4.67
C GLU A 99 10.80 12.09 4.19
N SER A 100 11.47 12.77 5.13
CA SER A 100 12.40 13.85 4.81
C SER A 100 13.57 13.34 3.94
N ASP A 101 14.12 12.17 4.24
CA ASP A 101 15.22 11.58 3.46
C ASP A 101 14.78 11.23 2.04
N PHE A 102 13.56 10.69 1.89
CA PHE A 102 12.96 10.42 0.58
C PHE A 102 12.64 11.69 -0.20
N ALA A 103 12.18 12.75 0.46
CA ALA A 103 11.93 14.03 -0.18
C ALA A 103 13.22 14.64 -0.77
N ILE A 104 14.33 14.58 -0.01
CA ILE A 104 15.65 15.03 -0.49
C ILE A 104 16.12 14.17 -1.66
N LEU A 105 15.96 12.84 -1.56
CA LEU A 105 16.31 11.91 -2.63
C LEU A 105 15.53 12.21 -3.93
N ASP A 106 14.21 12.38 -3.84
CA ASP A 106 13.35 12.68 -5.00
C ASP A 106 13.71 14.03 -5.63
N LEU A 107 13.93 15.06 -4.80
CA LEU A 107 14.41 16.36 -5.28
C LEU A 107 15.74 16.24 -6.03
N LEU A 108 16.70 15.50 -5.51
CA LEU A 108 18.01 15.34 -6.14
C LEU A 108 17.95 14.54 -7.44
N ILE A 109 17.07 13.53 -7.52
CA ILE A 109 16.84 12.78 -8.76
C ILE A 109 16.27 13.68 -9.84
N ARG A 110 15.30 14.55 -9.51
CA ARG A 110 14.67 15.48 -10.45
C ARG A 110 15.60 16.61 -10.90
N THR A 111 16.37 17.17 -9.97
CA THR A 111 17.28 18.29 -10.24
C THR A 111 18.57 17.85 -10.94
N LYS A 112 19.05 16.63 -10.68
CA LYS A 112 20.30 16.10 -11.24
C LYS A 112 20.08 14.72 -11.86
N PRO A 113 19.31 14.61 -12.97
CA PRO A 113 18.97 13.32 -13.58
C PRO A 113 20.20 12.58 -14.15
N ASN A 114 21.25 13.31 -14.50
CA ASN A 114 22.51 12.72 -14.99
C ASN A 114 23.41 12.19 -13.87
N ALA A 115 23.10 12.48 -12.60
CA ALA A 115 23.87 11.98 -11.47
C ALA A 115 23.54 10.50 -11.21
N LYS A 116 24.57 9.73 -10.85
CA LYS A 116 24.36 8.33 -10.49
C LYS A 116 23.55 8.24 -9.20
N ILE A 117 22.58 7.32 -9.15
CA ILE A 117 21.73 7.11 -7.97
C ILE A 117 22.55 6.83 -6.71
N GLN A 118 23.68 6.13 -6.80
CA GLN A 118 24.54 5.88 -5.65
C GLN A 118 25.16 7.16 -5.10
N THR A 119 25.51 8.10 -5.97
CA THR A 119 26.05 9.40 -5.56
C THR A 119 24.99 10.22 -4.85
N ILE A 120 23.75 10.19 -5.36
CA ILE A 120 22.62 10.86 -4.71
C ILE A 120 22.35 10.26 -3.33
N GLN A 121 22.28 8.93 -3.22
CA GLN A 121 22.10 8.23 -1.95
C GLN A 121 23.23 8.54 -0.95
N ALA A 122 24.49 8.52 -1.42
CA ALA A 122 25.64 8.87 -0.59
C ALA A 122 25.54 10.30 -0.06
N TYR A 123 25.09 11.25 -0.89
CA TYR A 123 24.88 12.63 -0.48
C TYR A 123 23.75 12.75 0.56
N THR A 124 22.60 12.09 0.35
CA THR A 124 21.51 12.10 1.33
C THR A 124 21.98 11.54 2.68
N MET A 125 22.73 10.43 2.69
CA MET A 125 23.31 9.87 3.92
C MET A 125 24.32 10.82 4.57
N TRP A 126 25.20 11.43 3.78
CA TRP A 126 26.20 12.39 4.27
C TRP A 126 25.54 13.58 4.97
N TYR A 127 24.51 14.15 4.35
CA TYR A 127 23.74 15.25 4.91
C TYR A 127 22.99 14.83 6.17
N ARG A 128 22.30 13.68 6.13
CA ARG A 128 21.45 13.24 7.25
C ARG A 128 22.25 12.84 8.49
N ASN A 129 23.39 12.19 8.28
CA ASN A 129 24.29 11.78 9.35
C ASN A 129 25.17 12.93 9.87
N LYS A 130 25.01 14.15 9.32
CA LYS A 130 25.85 15.32 9.64
C LYS A 130 27.34 14.98 9.58
N THR A 131 27.73 14.23 8.55
CA THR A 131 29.09 13.69 8.47
C THR A 131 30.13 14.80 8.33
N LEU A 132 29.77 15.94 7.74
CA LEU A 132 30.64 17.12 7.70
C LEU A 132 30.87 17.70 9.10
N ASP A 133 29.80 18.05 9.84
CA ASP A 133 29.92 18.57 11.21
C ASP A 133 30.69 17.62 12.13
N TRP A 134 30.47 16.31 12.00
CA TRP A 134 31.20 15.29 12.74
C TRP A 134 32.69 15.25 12.39
N LEU A 135 33.02 15.48 11.12
CA LEU A 135 34.38 15.47 10.60
C LEU A 135 35.13 16.75 11.01
N ASP A 136 34.46 17.90 10.98
CA ASP A 136 34.99 19.19 11.41
C ASP A 136 35.29 19.24 12.91
N ALA A 137 34.59 18.42 13.71
CA ALA A 137 34.83 18.28 15.14
C ALA A 137 36.06 17.41 15.50
N LYS A 138 36.76 16.84 14.51
CA LYS A 138 37.94 15.97 14.71
C LYS A 138 39.25 16.75 14.57
N SER A 139 40.33 16.19 15.11
CA SER A 139 41.66 16.77 14.92
C SER A 139 42.13 16.59 13.47
N GLU A 140 43.05 17.45 13.01
CA GLU A 140 43.59 17.37 11.65
C GLU A 140 44.28 16.02 11.36
N GLU A 141 44.92 15.43 12.36
CA GLU A 141 45.57 14.11 12.25
C GLU A 141 44.52 13.00 12.03
N GLU A 142 43.44 13.00 12.82
CA GLU A 142 42.33 12.07 12.65
C GLU A 142 41.64 12.27 11.31
N HIS A 143 41.49 13.52 10.88
CA HIS A 143 40.91 13.89 9.59
C HIS A 143 41.67 13.23 8.43
N TYR A 144 43.00 13.37 8.41
CA TYR A 144 43.84 12.80 7.36
C TYR A 144 43.78 11.26 7.35
N ILE A 145 43.79 10.63 8.53
CA ILE A 145 43.67 9.17 8.66
C ILE A 145 42.33 8.67 8.10
N LEU A 146 41.22 9.36 8.43
CA LEU A 146 39.88 8.96 8.00
C LEU A 146 39.71 9.10 6.48
N ILE A 147 40.16 10.21 5.90
CA ILE A 147 40.12 10.42 4.44
C ILE A 147 41.03 9.42 3.71
N GLY A 148 42.20 9.11 4.26
CA GLY A 148 43.09 8.08 3.73
C GLY A 148 42.45 6.70 3.73
N LYS A 149 41.80 6.31 4.84
CA LYS A 149 41.04 5.05 4.95
C LYS A 149 39.87 5.00 3.98
N ALA A 150 39.12 6.09 3.82
CA ALA A 150 38.01 6.17 2.87
C ALA A 150 38.50 5.98 1.44
N SER A 151 39.58 6.67 1.06
CA SER A 151 40.21 6.58 -0.27
C SER A 151 40.70 5.17 -0.60
N ASN A 152 41.35 4.51 0.36
CA ASN A 152 41.81 3.12 0.19
C ASN A 152 40.65 2.13 0.06
N SER A 153 39.54 2.40 0.73
CA SER A 153 38.32 1.58 0.68
C SER A 153 37.57 1.67 -0.65
N VAL A 154 37.77 2.74 -1.43
CA VAL A 154 37.07 2.94 -2.73
C VAL A 154 37.31 1.79 -3.69
N LYS A 155 38.55 1.28 -3.80
CA LYS A 155 38.88 0.17 -4.71
C LYS A 155 38.10 -1.09 -4.36
N LYS A 156 38.07 -1.45 -3.08
CA LYS A 156 37.33 -2.61 -2.57
C LYS A 156 35.83 -2.45 -2.80
N MET A 157 35.29 -1.25 -2.54
CA MET A 157 33.87 -0.97 -2.75
C MET A 157 33.45 -1.06 -4.22
N LYS A 158 34.27 -0.52 -5.14
CA LYS A 158 34.04 -0.63 -6.60
C LYS A 158 34.05 -2.08 -7.07
N LEU A 159 34.97 -2.90 -6.56
CA LEU A 159 35.04 -4.32 -6.89
C LEU A 159 33.78 -5.06 -6.43
N LYS A 160 33.42 -4.91 -5.14
CA LYS A 160 32.20 -5.50 -4.57
C LYS A 160 30.93 -5.08 -5.30
N TYR A 161 30.88 -3.82 -5.76
CA TYR A 161 29.76 -3.34 -6.56
C TYR A 161 29.68 -4.05 -7.92
N LYS A 162 30.81 -4.24 -8.62
CA LYS A 162 30.85 -4.98 -9.88
C LYS A 162 30.42 -6.44 -9.71
N GLU A 163 30.94 -7.11 -8.68
CA GLU A 163 30.54 -8.49 -8.34
C GLU A 163 29.04 -8.58 -8.11
N ARG A 164 28.47 -7.64 -7.34
CA ARG A 164 27.03 -7.59 -7.09
C ARG A 164 26.23 -7.35 -8.38
N GLN A 165 26.70 -6.52 -9.30
CA GLN A 165 26.04 -6.31 -10.59
C GLN A 165 25.97 -7.60 -11.41
N VAL A 166 27.08 -8.34 -11.48
CA VAL A 166 27.13 -9.65 -12.18
C VAL A 166 26.16 -10.63 -11.54
N GLU A 167 26.13 -10.72 -10.21
CA GLU A 167 25.21 -11.58 -9.46
C GLU A 167 23.74 -11.23 -9.75
N LEU A 168 23.40 -9.94 -9.74
CA LEU A 168 22.04 -9.47 -10.02
C LEU A 168 21.60 -9.77 -11.45
N ILE A 169 22.49 -9.60 -12.42
CA ILE A 169 22.23 -9.95 -13.83
C ILE A 169 21.98 -11.46 -13.94
N SER A 170 22.84 -12.28 -13.34
CA SER A 170 22.69 -13.75 -13.33
C SER A 170 21.35 -14.18 -12.72
N LYS A 171 20.97 -13.62 -11.57
CA LYS A 171 19.68 -13.89 -10.91
C LYS A 171 18.49 -13.46 -11.76
N LYS A 172 18.57 -12.29 -12.41
CA LYS A 172 17.49 -11.85 -13.32
C LYS A 172 17.35 -12.80 -14.50
N SER A 173 18.46 -13.21 -15.10
CA SER A 173 18.45 -14.16 -16.22
C SER A 173 17.85 -15.51 -15.82
N SER A 174 18.22 -16.07 -14.66
CA SER A 174 17.64 -17.34 -14.20
C SER A 174 16.14 -17.24 -13.93
N ILE A 175 15.68 -16.15 -13.29
CA ILE A 175 14.25 -15.91 -13.07
C ILE A 175 13.49 -15.80 -14.40
N LEU A 176 14.07 -15.12 -15.40
CA LEU A 176 13.45 -14.97 -16.72
C LEU A 176 13.34 -16.31 -17.45
N ILE A 177 14.37 -17.16 -17.39
CA ILE A 177 14.34 -18.50 -17.97
C ILE A 177 13.24 -19.34 -17.33
N VAL A 178 13.16 -19.36 -15.99
CA VAL A 178 12.10 -20.08 -15.27
C VAL A 178 10.71 -19.56 -15.66
N LYS A 179 10.52 -18.24 -15.73
CA LYS A 179 9.26 -17.65 -16.20
C LYS A 179 8.93 -18.06 -17.63
N GLN A 180 9.91 -18.12 -18.52
CA GLN A 180 9.71 -18.52 -19.91
C GLN A 180 9.31 -20.00 -20.03
N GLN A 181 9.87 -20.86 -19.19
CA GLN A 181 9.50 -22.29 -19.13
C GLN A 181 8.10 -22.51 -18.53
N LEU A 182 7.67 -21.67 -17.58
CA LEU A 182 6.34 -21.77 -16.96
C LEU A 182 5.20 -21.16 -17.79
N LYS A 183 5.50 -20.28 -18.76
CA LYS A 183 4.52 -19.71 -19.70
C LYS A 183 3.71 -20.76 -20.48
N PRO A 184 4.32 -21.74 -21.17
CA PRO A 184 3.55 -22.74 -21.93
C PRO A 184 2.64 -23.58 -21.03
N ASP A 185 3.06 -23.89 -19.80
CA ASP A 185 2.24 -24.67 -18.86
C ASP A 185 1.06 -23.88 -18.30
N THR A 186 1.26 -22.57 -18.04
CA THR A 186 0.17 -21.68 -17.62
C THR A 186 -0.82 -21.43 -18.76
N GLU A 187 -0.34 -21.26 -19.99
CA GLU A 187 -1.18 -21.13 -21.19
C GLU A 187 -1.97 -22.42 -21.47
N LYS A 188 -1.34 -23.60 -21.38
CA LYS A 188 -2.04 -24.89 -21.49
C LYS A 188 -3.11 -25.05 -20.42
N LYS A 189 -2.81 -24.72 -19.15
CA LYS A 189 -3.80 -24.75 -18.07
C LYS A 189 -4.95 -23.78 -18.31
N ALA A 190 -4.69 -22.58 -18.85
CA ALA A 190 -5.72 -21.62 -19.19
C ALA A 190 -6.61 -22.09 -20.34
N LEU A 191 -6.02 -22.70 -21.38
CA LEU A 191 -6.77 -23.31 -22.48
C LEU A 191 -7.64 -24.47 -22.02
N LEU A 192 -7.11 -25.35 -21.15
CA LEU A 192 -7.88 -26.44 -20.55
C LEU A 192 -9.08 -25.93 -19.73
N LYS A 193 -8.88 -24.88 -18.93
CA LYS A 193 -9.99 -24.25 -18.18
C LYS A 193 -11.06 -23.69 -19.13
N LYS A 194 -10.66 -23.00 -20.21
CA LYS A 194 -11.60 -22.48 -21.21
C LYS A 194 -12.36 -23.63 -21.91
N ALA A 195 -11.67 -24.70 -22.29
CA ALA A 195 -12.28 -25.87 -22.90
C ALA A 195 -13.29 -26.55 -21.96
N ASN A 196 -12.97 -26.67 -20.67
CA ASN A 196 -13.89 -27.22 -19.68
C ASN A 196 -15.16 -26.38 -19.53
N ILE A 197 -15.03 -25.04 -19.45
CA ILE A 197 -16.19 -24.13 -19.39
C ILE A 197 -17.07 -24.27 -20.64
N VAL A 198 -16.46 -24.34 -21.83
CA VAL A 198 -17.21 -24.52 -23.09
C VAL A 198 -17.94 -25.87 -23.10
N ASN A 199 -17.29 -26.95 -22.65
CA ASN A 199 -17.92 -28.26 -22.55
C ASN A 199 -19.08 -28.29 -21.55
N GLU A 200 -18.95 -27.65 -20.39
CA GLU A 200 -20.03 -27.49 -19.42
C GLU A 200 -21.22 -26.73 -20.03
N LEU A 201 -20.98 -25.64 -20.77
CA LEU A 201 -22.03 -24.88 -21.46
C LEU A 201 -22.74 -25.71 -22.53
N ILE A 202 -22.02 -26.53 -23.29
CA ILE A 202 -22.60 -27.44 -24.29
C ILE A 202 -23.48 -28.49 -23.60
N GLN A 203 -23.03 -29.08 -22.49
CA GLN A 203 -23.82 -30.04 -21.73
C GLN A 203 -25.10 -29.40 -21.16
N LEU A 204 -25.01 -28.21 -20.59
CA LEU A 204 -26.18 -27.46 -20.10
C LEU A 204 -27.19 -27.15 -21.22
N LYS A 205 -26.70 -26.75 -22.41
CA LYS A 205 -27.54 -26.52 -23.59
C LYS A 205 -28.24 -27.81 -24.04
N SER A 206 -27.53 -28.94 -24.02
CA SER A 206 -28.08 -30.25 -24.39
C SER A 206 -29.16 -30.73 -23.40
N MET A 207 -28.97 -30.47 -22.10
CA MET A 207 -29.97 -30.77 -21.07
C MET A 207 -31.22 -29.91 -21.24
N LYS A 208 -31.07 -28.62 -21.51
CA LYS A 208 -32.18 -27.71 -21.76
C LYS A 208 -33.00 -28.12 -23.00
N GLN A 209 -32.35 -28.58 -24.06
CA GLN A 209 -33.03 -29.12 -25.24
C GLN A 209 -33.79 -30.43 -24.94
N LYS A 210 -33.21 -31.34 -24.15
CA LYS A 210 -33.89 -32.57 -23.72
C LYS A 210 -35.12 -32.30 -22.86
N ILE A 211 -35.03 -31.34 -21.93
CA ILE A 211 -36.17 -30.92 -21.09
C ILE A 211 -37.28 -30.32 -21.95
N ASN A 212 -36.95 -29.45 -22.90
CA ASN A 212 -37.94 -28.90 -23.83
C ASN A 212 -38.63 -29.98 -24.68
N LEU A 213 -37.89 -30.99 -25.14
CA LEU A 213 -38.45 -32.11 -25.91
C LEU A 213 -39.34 -33.04 -25.05
N GLN A 214 -39.00 -33.24 -23.78
CA GLN A 214 -39.85 -34.00 -22.84
C GLN A 214 -41.14 -33.26 -22.51
N ASN A 215 -41.07 -31.95 -22.32
CA ASN A 215 -42.26 -31.12 -22.07
C ASN A 215 -43.19 -31.08 -23.29
N LEU A 216 -42.65 -31.05 -24.50
CA LEU A 216 -43.44 -31.16 -25.74
C LEU A 216 -44.14 -32.52 -25.91
N LYS A 217 -43.53 -33.61 -25.42
CA LYS A 217 -44.12 -34.96 -25.43
C LYS A 217 -45.20 -35.19 -24.36
N MET A 218 -45.31 -34.32 -23.35
CA MET A 218 -46.40 -34.40 -22.35
C MET A 218 -47.64 -33.58 -22.73
N ILE A 219 -47.55 -32.73 -23.76
CA ILE A 219 -48.64 -31.86 -24.21
C ILE A 219 -49.40 -32.47 -25.41
N LEU A 220 -48.84 -33.51 -26.03
CA LEU A 220 -49.44 -34.33 -27.09
C LEU A 220 -49.90 -35.68 -26.53
#